data_AF-A0A0C1FXL0-F1
#
_entry.id   AF-A0A0C1FXL0-F1
#
_cell.length_a   1.000
_cell.length_b   1.000
_cell.length_c   1.000
_cell.angle_alpha   90.00
_cell.angle_beta   90.00
_cell.angle_gamma   90.00
#
_symmetry.space_group_name_H-M   'P 1'
#
loop_
_entity.id
_entity.type
_entity.pdbx_description
1 polymer ?
#
loop_
_entity_poly.entity_id
_entity_poly.type
_entity_poly.pdbx_seq_one_letter_code
_entity_poly.pdbx_strand_id
1 'polypeptide(L)'
;MKAQEEINYNRIADAISYIRANYKKQPGLEEIAETVNLSPFHFQRLFSDWAGTTPKRFLQYISIGHAKEMLKDNQSLFNTALETGLSGTSRLHDLFINIEGMTPGEYKNGGEHLQINYSFAESPFGNIIVAATPKGICHMAFYDDQPAALANLQAKFPAARYQQMFDMQQQNALYIFSHDWSKLSQVKLHLKGTEFQLKVWEALLKIPMGKLVTYGNLAKQMQNPNASRAVGTAIGDNPVAFLIPCHRVIQSSGALGGYHWGLDRKTAMIGWEAAKMDIEFK
;
A
#
# COMPACT_ATOMS: atom_id res chain seq x y z
N MET A 1 -6.09 35.01 11.83
CA MET A 1 -5.99 33.57 11.50
C MET A 1 -4.69 33.20 10.79
N LYS A 2 -4.23 33.95 9.76
CA LYS A 2 -3.02 33.62 8.97
C LYS A 2 -1.69 33.51 9.76
N ALA A 3 -1.46 34.38 10.75
CA ALA A 3 -0.18 34.41 11.46
C ALA A 3 0.11 33.15 12.31
N GLN A 4 -0.92 32.56 12.93
CA GLN A 4 -0.74 31.35 13.74
C GLN A 4 -0.48 30.11 12.86
N GLU A 5 -1.11 30.05 11.69
CA GLU A 5 -0.88 28.99 10.71
C GLU A 5 0.54 29.05 10.14
N GLU A 6 1.05 30.25 9.88
CA GLU A 6 2.42 30.48 9.40
C GLU A 6 3.47 30.11 10.46
N ILE A 7 3.24 30.47 11.73
CA ILE A 7 4.08 30.05 12.86
C ILE A 7 4.09 28.52 13.00
N ASN A 8 2.92 27.89 12.91
CA ASN A 8 2.79 26.45 13.02
C ASN A 8 3.48 25.73 11.85
N TYR A 9 3.33 26.24 10.63
CA TYR A 9 4.03 25.75 9.45
C TYR A 9 5.56 25.80 9.65
N ASN A 10 6.10 26.96 10.03
CA ASN A 10 7.54 27.13 10.22
C ASN A 10 8.07 26.18 11.30
N ARG A 11 7.37 26.02 12.42
CA ARG A 11 7.73 25.03 13.46
C ARG A 11 7.79 23.61 12.92
N ILE A 12 6.79 23.19 12.13
CA ILE A 12 6.81 21.83 11.56
C ILE A 12 7.92 21.68 10.50
N ALA A 13 8.18 22.71 9.70
CA ALA A 13 9.29 22.72 8.75
C ALA A 13 10.66 22.60 9.44
N ASP A 14 10.85 23.31 10.55
CA ASP A 14 12.06 23.24 11.39
C ASP A 14 12.22 21.85 12.01
N ALA A 15 11.13 21.28 12.57
CA ALA A 15 11.15 19.92 13.11
C ALA A 15 11.48 18.87 12.04
N ILE A 16 10.90 18.98 10.84
CA ILE A 16 11.21 18.08 9.72
C ILE A 16 12.69 18.21 9.32
N SER A 17 13.20 19.44 9.26
CA SER A 17 14.61 19.71 8.95
C SER A 17 15.53 19.11 10.00
N TYR A 18 15.17 19.23 11.29
CA TYR A 18 15.88 18.60 12.40
C TYR A 18 15.89 17.07 12.28
N ILE A 19 14.73 16.45 12.03
CA ILE A 19 14.62 15.00 11.85
C ILE A 19 15.50 14.53 10.69
N ARG A 20 15.46 15.22 9.54
CA ARG A 20 16.30 14.87 8.38
C ARG A 20 17.79 15.00 8.66
N ALA A 21 18.21 16.00 9.43
CA ALA A 21 19.61 16.20 9.79
C ALA A 21 20.10 15.20 10.86
N ASN A 22 19.21 14.74 11.74
CA ASN A 22 19.59 13.95 12.92
C ASN A 22 19.02 12.52 12.92
N TYR A 23 18.45 12.01 11.83
CA TYR A 23 17.80 10.70 11.80
C TYR A 23 18.70 9.56 12.29
N LYS A 24 20.02 9.64 12.05
CA LYS A 24 21.02 8.65 12.54
C LYS A 24 21.08 8.54 14.07
N LYS A 25 20.71 9.60 14.80
CA LYS A 25 20.66 9.57 16.27
C LYS A 25 19.37 8.95 16.80
N GLN A 26 18.40 8.69 15.92
CA GLN A 26 17.05 8.24 16.28
C GLN A 26 16.40 9.10 17.37
N PRO A 27 16.28 10.44 17.17
CA PRO A 27 15.83 11.36 18.20
C PRO A 27 14.41 11.01 18.68
N GLY A 28 14.20 11.15 19.99
CA GLY A 28 12.92 10.91 20.65
C GLY A 28 11.89 12.00 20.35
N LEU A 29 10.63 11.78 20.76
CA LEU A 29 9.58 12.79 20.59
C LEU A 29 9.88 14.07 21.37
N GLU A 30 10.40 13.89 22.59
CA GLU A 30 10.76 14.94 23.52
C GLU A 30 11.85 15.84 22.93
N GLU A 31 12.92 15.23 22.45
CA GLU A 31 14.04 15.93 21.81
C GLU A 31 13.59 16.75 20.60
N ILE A 32 12.76 16.17 19.72
CA ILE A 32 12.27 16.90 18.54
C ILE A 32 11.36 18.05 18.98
N ALA A 33 10.49 17.84 19.98
CA ALA A 33 9.57 18.86 20.46
C ALA A 33 10.31 20.06 21.08
N GLU A 34 11.43 19.81 21.78
CA GLU A 34 12.28 20.85 22.36
C GLU A 34 12.86 21.79 21.29
N THR A 35 13.25 21.28 20.11
CA THR A 35 13.82 22.10 19.04
C THR A 35 12.89 23.19 18.53
N VAL A 36 11.58 22.99 18.71
CA VAL A 36 10.52 23.92 18.29
C VAL A 36 9.79 24.57 19.47
N ASN A 37 10.33 24.42 20.68
CA ASN A 37 9.79 24.96 21.93
C ASN A 37 8.33 24.57 22.19
N LEU A 38 7.98 23.30 21.96
CA LEU A 38 6.66 22.75 22.21
C LEU A 38 6.71 21.61 23.22
N SER A 39 5.59 21.37 23.92
CA SER A 39 5.45 20.14 24.69
C SER A 39 5.31 18.93 23.74
N PRO A 40 5.77 17.73 24.13
CA PRO A 40 5.70 16.52 23.30
C PRO A 40 4.28 16.23 22.78
N PHE A 41 3.28 16.37 23.65
CA PHE A 41 1.88 16.13 23.31
C PHE A 41 1.35 17.11 22.25
N HIS A 42 1.63 18.41 22.43
CA HIS A 42 1.20 19.44 21.49
C HIS A 42 1.94 19.30 20.16
N PHE A 43 3.25 19.06 20.20
CA PHE A 43 4.05 18.82 19.01
C PHE A 43 3.56 17.62 18.20
N GLN A 44 3.32 16.46 18.84
CA GLN A 44 2.82 15.28 18.14
C GLN A 44 1.52 15.55 17.40
N ARG A 45 0.57 16.23 18.05
CA ARG A 45 -0.72 16.58 17.43
C ARG A 45 -0.52 17.54 16.26
N LEU A 46 0.21 18.63 16.47
CA LEU A 46 0.46 19.64 15.44
C LEU A 46 1.20 19.05 14.23
N PHE A 47 2.21 18.21 14.49
CA PHE A 47 2.95 17.52 13.44
C PHE A 47 2.05 16.55 12.67
N SER A 48 1.20 15.78 13.36
CA SER A 48 0.28 14.84 12.69
C SER A 48 -0.77 15.56 11.84
N ASP A 49 -1.27 16.70 12.32
CA ASP A 49 -2.25 17.51 11.59
C ASP A 49 -1.64 18.11 10.31
N TRP A 50 -0.37 18.53 10.35
CA TRP A 50 0.33 19.12 9.21
C TRP A 50 0.96 18.09 8.25
N ALA A 51 1.72 17.12 8.78
CA ALA A 51 2.47 16.13 8.00
C ALA A 51 1.64 14.87 7.65
N GLY A 52 0.44 14.72 8.22
CA GLY A 52 -0.43 13.56 7.99
C GLY A 52 0.07 12.25 8.61
N THR A 53 1.14 12.30 9.40
CA THR A 53 1.76 11.15 10.07
C THR A 53 2.42 11.58 11.37
N THR A 54 2.73 10.64 12.26
CA THR A 54 3.39 10.96 13.53
C THR A 54 4.90 11.24 13.35
N PRO A 55 5.55 12.02 14.23
CA PRO A 55 6.99 12.28 14.15
C PRO A 55 7.84 11.00 14.12
N LYS A 56 7.50 10.02 14.97
CA LYS A 56 8.17 8.71 15.01
C LYS A 56 8.07 7.98 13.69
N ARG A 57 6.89 7.96 13.06
CA ARG A 57 6.68 7.29 11.78
C ARG A 57 7.35 8.04 10.64
N PHE A 58 7.40 9.37 10.70
CA PHE A 58 8.18 10.18 9.77
C PHE A 58 9.68 9.87 9.84
N LEU A 59 10.25 9.84 11.04
CA LEU A 59 11.65 9.43 11.25
C LEU A 59 11.93 8.04 10.66
N GLN A 60 11.02 7.09 10.90
CA GLN A 60 11.10 5.75 10.32
C GLN A 60 11.09 5.76 8.77
N TYR A 61 10.30 6.64 8.14
CA TYR A 61 10.29 6.80 6.68
C TYR A 61 11.61 7.37 6.14
N ILE A 62 12.23 8.30 6.86
CA ILE A 62 13.55 8.81 6.49
C ILE A 62 14.60 7.71 6.63
N SER A 63 14.62 7.01 7.77
CA SER A 63 15.56 5.90 8.02
C SER A 63 15.45 4.80 6.96
N ILE A 64 14.23 4.39 6.59
CA ILE A 64 14.06 3.36 5.57
C ILE A 64 14.41 3.86 4.16
N GLY A 65 14.15 5.13 3.84
CA GLY A 65 14.57 5.74 2.58
C GLY A 65 16.08 5.59 2.37
N HIS A 66 16.86 5.99 3.37
CA HIS A 66 18.32 5.82 3.35
C HIS A 66 18.75 4.35 3.38
N ALA A 67 18.08 3.51 4.18
CA ALA A 67 18.37 2.08 4.20
C ALA A 67 18.23 1.45 2.80
N LYS A 68 17.20 1.84 2.06
CA LYS A 68 16.93 1.36 0.70
C LYS A 68 18.01 1.79 -0.29
N GLU A 69 18.47 3.04 -0.23
CA GLU A 69 19.60 3.52 -1.05
C GLU A 69 20.86 2.70 -0.76
N MET A 70 21.20 2.51 0.52
CA MET A 70 22.36 1.72 0.92
C MET A 70 22.28 0.26 0.48
N LEU A 71 21.11 -0.37 0.60
CA LEU A 71 20.93 -1.76 0.17
C LEU A 71 21.03 -1.91 -1.35
N LYS A 72 20.61 -0.90 -2.13
CA LYS A 72 20.86 -0.86 -3.59
C LYS A 72 22.34 -0.76 -3.92
N ASP A 73 23.11 -0.03 -3.11
CA ASP A 73 24.58 0.04 -3.21
C ASP A 73 25.28 -1.18 -2.59
N ASN A 74 24.54 -2.29 -2.42
CA ASN A 74 25.01 -3.59 -2.00
C ASN A 74 25.62 -3.67 -0.59
N GLN A 75 25.38 -2.68 0.28
CA GLN A 75 25.81 -2.67 1.68
C GLN A 75 25.28 -3.89 2.46
N SER A 76 26.03 -4.31 3.49
CA SER A 76 25.58 -5.39 4.38
C SER A 76 24.38 -4.93 5.22
N LEU A 77 23.53 -5.87 5.64
CA LEU A 77 22.41 -5.54 6.55
C LEU A 77 22.91 -4.91 7.85
N PHE A 78 24.07 -5.35 8.34
CA PHE A 78 24.70 -4.82 9.54
C PHE A 78 25.11 -3.35 9.37
N ASN A 79 25.85 -3.02 8.30
CA ASN A 79 26.26 -1.64 8.02
C ASN A 79 25.05 -0.74 7.76
N THR A 80 24.05 -1.25 7.04
CA THR A 80 22.80 -0.53 6.78
C THR A 80 22.09 -0.18 8.08
N ALA A 81 22.00 -1.11 9.03
CA ALA A 81 21.41 -0.85 10.34
C ALA A 81 22.20 0.22 11.10
N LEU A 82 23.53 0.12 11.12
CA LEU A 82 24.40 1.05 11.82
C LEU A 82 24.29 2.49 11.26
N GLU A 83 24.40 2.63 9.94
CA GLU A 83 24.36 3.94 9.25
C GLU A 83 22.99 4.60 9.26
N THR A 84 21.92 3.83 9.47
CA THR A 84 20.56 4.35 9.64
C THR A 84 20.23 4.69 11.10
N GLY A 85 21.18 4.46 12.02
CA GLY A 85 21.02 4.73 13.44
C GLY A 85 20.28 3.66 14.23
N LEU A 86 20.01 2.51 13.60
CA LEU A 86 19.25 1.43 14.22
C LEU A 86 20.16 0.61 15.12
N SER A 87 19.62 0.12 16.24
CA SER A 87 20.35 -0.68 17.23
C SER A 87 20.83 -2.05 16.74
N GLY A 88 20.41 -2.47 15.55
CA GLY A 88 20.86 -3.72 14.93
C GLY A 88 20.02 -4.15 13.74
N THR A 89 20.42 -5.27 13.14
CA THR A 89 19.77 -5.86 11.95
C THR A 89 18.34 -6.29 12.22
N SER A 90 18.00 -6.73 13.44
CA SER A 90 16.61 -7.05 13.82
C SER A 90 15.71 -5.82 13.72
N ARG A 91 16.21 -4.64 14.10
CA ARG A 91 15.42 -3.41 14.02
C ARG A 91 15.24 -2.92 12.60
N LEU A 92 16.28 -3.10 11.76
CA LEU A 92 16.19 -2.89 10.33
C LEU A 92 15.15 -3.84 9.71
N HIS A 93 15.15 -5.11 10.13
CA HIS A 93 14.18 -6.10 9.68
C HIS A 93 12.75 -5.70 10.03
N ASP A 94 12.47 -5.36 11.28
CA ASP A 94 11.15 -4.89 11.71
C ASP A 94 10.71 -3.65 10.92
N LEU A 95 11.64 -2.70 10.70
CA LEU A 95 11.36 -1.47 9.97
C LEU A 95 10.92 -1.77 8.53
N PHE A 96 11.62 -2.68 7.85
CA PHE A 96 11.32 -3.11 6.48
C PHE A 96 10.01 -3.91 6.40
N ILE A 97 9.75 -4.81 7.34
CA ILE A 97 8.49 -5.54 7.38
C ILE A 97 7.32 -4.56 7.59
N ASN A 98 7.46 -3.64 8.53
CA ASN A 98 6.36 -2.75 8.90
C ASN A 98 6.05 -1.71 7.82
N ILE A 99 7.07 -1.25 7.09
CA ILE A 99 6.95 -0.16 6.13
C ILE A 99 6.98 -0.62 4.67
N GLU A 100 7.81 -1.58 4.29
CA GLU A 100 7.90 -2.06 2.90
C GLU A 100 7.17 -3.40 2.68
N GLY A 101 6.74 -4.06 3.76
CA GLY A 101 6.02 -5.34 3.66
C GLY A 101 6.89 -6.52 3.25
N MET A 102 8.21 -6.39 3.40
CA MET A 102 9.19 -7.41 3.04
C MET A 102 10.41 -7.32 3.94
N THR A 103 11.26 -8.33 3.92
CA THR A 103 12.53 -8.28 4.64
C THR A 103 13.55 -7.36 3.93
N PRO A 104 14.54 -6.80 4.66
CA PRO A 104 15.64 -6.07 4.04
C PRO A 104 16.41 -6.90 3.02
N GLY A 105 16.51 -8.22 3.22
CA GLY A 105 17.15 -9.13 2.28
C GLY A 105 16.37 -9.29 0.97
N GLU A 106 15.04 -9.47 1.06
CA GLU A 106 14.17 -9.48 -0.13
C GLU A 106 14.23 -8.15 -0.89
N TYR A 107 14.31 -7.02 -0.16
CA TYR A 107 14.49 -5.72 -0.77
C TYR A 107 15.85 -5.57 -1.45
N LYS A 108 16.93 -5.90 -0.73
CA LYS A 108 18.31 -5.82 -1.21
C LYS A 108 18.48 -6.63 -2.50
N ASN A 109 17.93 -7.83 -2.51
CA ASN A 109 18.02 -8.71 -3.65
C ASN A 109 16.98 -8.34 -4.72
N GLY A 110 16.15 -7.31 -4.55
CA GLY A 110 15.14 -6.88 -5.53
C GLY A 110 14.12 -7.96 -5.93
N GLY A 111 13.99 -9.02 -5.14
CA GLY A 111 13.29 -10.25 -5.51
C GLY A 111 14.08 -11.20 -6.43
N GLU A 112 15.41 -11.23 -6.42
CA GLU A 112 16.28 -12.08 -7.28
C GLU A 112 15.92 -13.57 -7.30
N HIS A 113 15.35 -14.07 -6.19
CA HIS A 113 14.88 -15.45 -6.06
C HIS A 113 13.37 -15.61 -6.28
N LEU A 114 12.67 -14.51 -6.57
CA LEU A 114 11.25 -14.48 -6.85
C LEU A 114 11.04 -14.82 -8.33
N GLN A 115 10.47 -15.99 -8.58
CA GLN A 115 9.95 -16.34 -9.90
C GLN A 115 8.52 -15.81 -10.01
N ILE A 116 8.29 -14.95 -10.99
CA ILE A 116 6.98 -14.40 -11.30
C ILE A 116 6.55 -14.90 -12.67
N ASN A 117 5.55 -15.76 -12.67
CA ASN A 117 4.82 -16.07 -13.89
C ASN A 117 3.79 -14.98 -14.12
N TYR A 118 3.66 -14.50 -15.35
CA TYR A 118 2.62 -13.56 -15.71
C TYR A 118 1.94 -13.95 -17.02
N SER A 119 0.69 -13.51 -17.19
CA SER A 119 -0.02 -13.63 -18.44
C SER A 119 -0.93 -12.42 -18.65
N PHE A 120 -1.34 -12.26 -19.90
CA PHE A 120 -2.34 -11.29 -20.31
C PHE A 120 -3.63 -12.04 -20.61
N ALA A 121 -4.75 -11.51 -20.13
CA ALA A 121 -6.06 -12.05 -20.38
C ALA A 121 -7.08 -10.93 -20.64
N GLU A 122 -8.23 -11.33 -21.19
CA GLU A 122 -9.40 -10.48 -21.29
C GLU A 122 -10.33 -10.73 -20.10
N SER A 123 -11.01 -9.69 -19.65
CA SER A 123 -12.04 -9.77 -18.62
C SER A 123 -13.24 -8.92 -19.03
N PRO A 124 -14.41 -9.09 -18.37
CA PRO A 124 -15.58 -8.24 -18.62
C PRO A 124 -15.34 -6.75 -18.43
N PHE A 125 -14.27 -6.35 -17.75
CA PHE A 125 -13.93 -4.95 -17.45
C PHE A 125 -12.68 -4.45 -18.22
N GLY A 126 -12.27 -5.19 -19.25
CA GLY A 126 -11.14 -4.89 -20.11
C GLY A 126 -9.95 -5.83 -19.93
N ASN A 127 -8.86 -5.51 -20.62
CA ASN A 127 -7.64 -6.31 -20.61
C ASN A 127 -6.97 -6.26 -19.24
N ILE A 128 -6.44 -7.40 -18.79
CA ILE A 128 -5.85 -7.56 -17.47
C ILE A 128 -4.54 -8.33 -17.52
N ILE A 129 -3.53 -7.84 -16.82
CA ILE A 129 -2.29 -8.58 -16.55
C ILE A 129 -2.47 -9.27 -15.19
N VAL A 130 -2.12 -10.55 -15.12
CA VAL A 130 -2.12 -11.32 -13.87
C VAL A 130 -0.73 -11.88 -13.66
N ALA A 131 -0.17 -11.70 -12.47
CA ALA A 131 1.14 -12.20 -12.12
C ALA A 131 1.12 -12.92 -10.78
N ALA A 132 1.73 -14.10 -10.77
CA ALA A 132 1.76 -15.01 -9.64
C ALA A 132 3.20 -15.39 -9.28
N THR A 133 3.41 -15.55 -7.98
CA THR A 133 4.58 -16.21 -7.42
C THR A 133 4.17 -17.62 -6.97
N PRO A 134 5.11 -18.52 -6.60
CA PRO A 134 4.76 -19.80 -6.01
C PRO A 134 3.88 -19.71 -4.75
N LYS A 135 3.84 -18.54 -4.08
CA LYS A 135 3.02 -18.29 -2.89
C LYS A 135 1.58 -17.84 -3.21
N GLY A 136 1.32 -17.32 -4.41
CA GLY A 136 0.02 -16.77 -4.81
C GLY A 136 0.12 -15.55 -5.75
N ILE A 137 -1.03 -14.96 -6.05
CA ILE A 137 -1.18 -13.76 -6.89
C ILE A 137 -0.51 -12.56 -6.21
N CYS A 138 0.45 -11.96 -6.89
CA CYS A 138 1.18 -10.79 -6.41
C CYS A 138 0.79 -9.50 -7.13
N HIS A 139 0.22 -9.63 -8.34
CA HIS A 139 -0.25 -8.50 -9.12
C HIS A 139 -1.41 -8.90 -10.02
N MET A 140 -2.42 -8.04 -10.11
CA MET A 140 -3.52 -8.16 -11.06
C MET A 140 -3.96 -6.74 -11.38
N ALA A 141 -3.89 -6.31 -12.64
CA ALA A 141 -4.14 -4.92 -13.00
C ALA A 141 -4.72 -4.80 -14.41
N PHE A 142 -5.68 -3.89 -14.57
CA PHE A 142 -6.19 -3.55 -15.90
C PHE A 142 -5.15 -2.72 -16.65
N TYR A 143 -5.09 -2.92 -17.96
CA TYR A 143 -4.17 -2.18 -18.83
C TYR A 143 -4.80 -1.87 -20.18
N ASP A 144 -4.30 -0.81 -20.81
CA ASP A 144 -4.59 -0.47 -22.21
C ASP A 144 -3.36 -0.70 -23.11
N ASP A 145 -2.15 -0.76 -22.53
CA ASP A 145 -0.88 -1.05 -23.20
C ASP A 145 -0.10 -2.18 -22.48
N GLN A 146 0.20 -3.27 -23.21
CA GLN A 146 0.89 -4.45 -22.64
C GLN A 146 2.32 -4.16 -22.16
N PRO A 147 3.19 -3.51 -22.97
CA PRO A 147 4.53 -3.12 -22.53
C PRO A 147 4.52 -2.28 -21.25
N ALA A 148 3.66 -1.25 -21.16
CA ALA A 148 3.56 -0.44 -19.95
C ALA A 148 3.07 -1.24 -18.74
N ALA A 149 2.13 -2.17 -18.92
CA ALA A 149 1.66 -3.04 -17.86
C ALA A 149 2.77 -3.94 -17.29
N LEU A 150 3.56 -4.55 -18.18
CA LEU A 150 4.71 -5.35 -17.78
C LEU A 150 5.78 -4.50 -17.10
N ALA A 151 6.08 -3.30 -17.63
CA ALA A 151 7.04 -2.39 -17.02
C ALA A 151 6.61 -1.96 -15.60
N ASN A 152 5.32 -1.70 -15.38
CA ASN A 152 4.77 -1.38 -14.07
C ASN A 152 4.89 -2.55 -13.08
N LEU A 153 4.67 -3.78 -13.53
CA LEU A 153 4.92 -4.99 -12.73
C LEU A 153 6.43 -5.11 -12.40
N GLN A 154 7.29 -4.94 -13.39
CA GLN A 154 8.74 -5.02 -13.25
C GLN A 154 9.30 -3.95 -12.30
N ALA A 155 8.77 -2.73 -12.33
CA ALA A 155 9.14 -1.67 -11.41
C ALA A 155 8.89 -2.03 -9.93
N LYS A 156 7.90 -2.90 -9.65
CA LYS A 156 7.59 -3.37 -8.29
C LYS A 156 8.55 -4.45 -7.80
N PHE A 157 9.04 -5.31 -8.70
CA PHE A 157 9.98 -6.39 -8.40
C PHE A 157 11.13 -6.42 -9.43
N PRO A 158 12.06 -5.45 -9.40
CA PRO A 158 13.00 -5.20 -10.50
C PRO A 158 14.02 -6.32 -10.75
N ALA A 159 14.34 -7.14 -9.73
CA ALA A 159 15.27 -8.26 -9.88
C ALA A 159 14.57 -9.62 -9.95
N ALA A 160 13.23 -9.66 -9.95
CA ALA A 160 12.49 -10.92 -10.12
C ALA A 160 12.74 -11.54 -11.50
N ARG A 161 12.65 -12.87 -11.57
CA ARG A 161 12.68 -13.60 -12.84
C ARG A 161 11.26 -13.69 -13.39
N TYR A 162 11.06 -13.13 -14.57
CA TYR A 162 9.75 -13.10 -15.22
C TYR A 162 9.65 -14.17 -16.29
N GLN A 163 8.55 -14.90 -16.27
CA GLN A 163 8.18 -15.82 -17.33
C GLN A 163 6.75 -15.54 -17.78
N GLN A 164 6.57 -15.29 -19.08
CA GLN A 164 5.22 -15.18 -19.63
C GLN A 164 4.65 -16.60 -19.75
N MET A 165 3.87 -16.99 -18.75
CA MET A 165 3.31 -18.33 -18.61
C MET A 165 2.00 -18.24 -17.85
N PHE A 166 0.99 -18.91 -18.40
CA PHE A 166 -0.28 -19.11 -17.70
C PHE A 166 -0.16 -20.29 -16.74
N ASP A 167 -0.55 -20.07 -15.48
CA ASP A 167 -0.51 -21.10 -14.45
C ASP A 167 -1.86 -21.23 -13.72
N MET A 168 -1.97 -22.26 -12.87
CA MET A 168 -3.19 -22.55 -12.13
C MET A 168 -3.60 -21.42 -11.17
N GLN A 169 -2.64 -20.66 -10.61
CA GLN A 169 -2.96 -19.54 -9.74
C GLN A 169 -3.66 -18.44 -10.53
N GLN A 170 -3.11 -18.08 -11.69
CA GLN A 170 -3.67 -17.09 -12.60
C GLN A 170 -5.03 -17.53 -13.13
N GLN A 171 -5.17 -18.81 -13.48
CA GLN A 171 -6.44 -19.40 -13.87
C GLN A 171 -7.52 -19.24 -12.77
N ASN A 172 -7.20 -19.63 -11.53
CA ASN A 172 -8.12 -19.48 -10.40
C ASN A 172 -8.48 -18.01 -10.13
N ALA A 173 -7.53 -17.09 -10.31
CA ALA A 173 -7.78 -15.66 -10.17
C ALA A 173 -8.72 -15.12 -11.24
N LEU A 174 -8.59 -15.54 -12.50
CA LEU A 174 -9.45 -15.10 -13.61
C LEU A 174 -10.85 -15.73 -13.57
N TYR A 175 -10.99 -16.93 -13.00
CA TYR A 175 -12.30 -17.60 -12.85
C TYR A 175 -13.31 -16.78 -12.05
N ILE A 176 -12.86 -15.81 -11.25
CA ILE A 176 -13.74 -14.90 -10.52
C ILE A 176 -14.71 -14.14 -11.44
N PHE A 177 -14.33 -13.93 -12.71
CA PHE A 177 -15.18 -13.25 -13.68
C PHE A 177 -16.24 -14.17 -14.33
N SER A 178 -16.10 -15.50 -14.21
CA SER A 178 -16.91 -16.46 -14.96
C SER A 178 -17.97 -17.20 -14.13
N HIS A 179 -18.39 -16.62 -13.00
CA HIS A 179 -19.59 -16.98 -12.22
C HIS A 179 -19.53 -18.19 -11.28
N ASP A 180 -18.36 -18.75 -10.98
CA ASP A 180 -18.21 -19.75 -9.91
C ASP A 180 -17.35 -19.20 -8.76
N TRP A 181 -18.02 -18.54 -7.81
CA TRP A 181 -17.39 -17.93 -6.63
C TRP A 181 -17.09 -18.97 -5.53
N SER A 182 -17.49 -20.24 -5.71
CA SER A 182 -17.25 -21.30 -4.71
C SER A 182 -15.76 -21.60 -4.48
N LYS A 183 -14.91 -21.25 -5.46
CA LYS A 183 -13.46 -21.51 -5.44
C LYS A 183 -12.61 -20.30 -5.04
N LEU A 184 -13.21 -19.17 -4.68
CA LEU A 184 -12.48 -17.95 -4.31
C LEU A 184 -11.53 -18.15 -3.12
N SER A 185 -11.90 -19.03 -2.18
CA SER A 185 -11.06 -19.42 -1.05
C SER A 185 -9.75 -20.09 -1.46
N GLN A 186 -9.64 -20.55 -2.71
CA GLN A 186 -8.43 -21.19 -3.25
C GLN A 186 -7.45 -20.17 -3.84
N VAL A 187 -7.87 -18.93 -4.06
CA VAL A 187 -7.00 -17.86 -4.56
C VAL A 187 -6.16 -17.32 -3.41
N LYS A 188 -4.86 -17.64 -3.44
CA LYS A 188 -3.89 -17.10 -2.48
C LYS A 188 -3.34 -15.77 -2.98
N LEU A 189 -3.22 -14.80 -2.08
CA LEU A 189 -2.59 -13.51 -2.36
C LEU A 189 -1.21 -13.45 -1.71
N HIS A 190 -0.21 -12.98 -2.46
CA HIS A 190 1.14 -12.69 -1.97
C HIS A 190 1.41 -11.20 -2.18
N LEU A 191 0.93 -10.40 -1.23
CA LEU A 191 0.91 -8.94 -1.32
C LEU A 191 2.19 -8.33 -0.74
N LYS A 192 2.68 -7.29 -1.41
CA LYS A 192 3.76 -6.41 -0.94
C LYS A 192 3.16 -5.05 -0.60
N GLY A 193 3.23 -4.63 0.66
CA GLY A 193 2.77 -3.32 1.10
C GLY A 193 3.04 -3.08 2.60
N THR A 194 2.99 -1.82 3.03
CA THR A 194 3.11 -1.42 4.44
C THR A 194 2.09 -2.19 5.32
N GLU A 195 2.35 -2.34 6.61
CA GLU A 195 1.36 -2.89 7.57
C GLU A 195 -0.01 -2.20 7.46
N PHE A 196 0.01 -0.88 7.25
CA PHE A 196 -1.22 -0.11 7.10
C PHE A 196 -1.96 -0.47 5.81
N GLN A 197 -1.26 -0.55 4.68
CA GLN A 197 -1.84 -0.99 3.41
C GLN A 197 -2.40 -2.40 3.50
N LEU A 198 -1.64 -3.35 4.08
CA LEU A 198 -2.09 -4.72 4.28
C LEU A 198 -3.38 -4.77 5.12
N LYS A 199 -3.47 -4.01 6.22
CA LYS A 199 -4.69 -3.89 7.02
C LYS A 199 -5.86 -3.27 6.26
N VAL A 200 -5.61 -2.26 5.43
CA VAL A 200 -6.63 -1.67 4.56
C VAL A 200 -7.14 -2.72 3.58
N TRP A 201 -6.24 -3.43 2.90
CA TRP A 201 -6.62 -4.45 1.90
C TRP A 201 -7.34 -5.65 2.54
N GLU A 202 -6.94 -6.06 3.74
CA GLU A 202 -7.65 -7.07 4.52
C GLU A 202 -9.08 -6.62 4.88
N ALA A 203 -9.25 -5.34 5.24
CA ALA A 203 -10.57 -4.77 5.48
C ALA A 203 -11.42 -4.71 4.20
N LEU A 204 -10.81 -4.42 3.04
CA LEU A 204 -11.50 -4.47 1.75
C LEU A 204 -12.03 -5.87 1.44
N LEU A 205 -11.23 -6.92 1.66
CA LEU A 205 -11.63 -8.31 1.41
C LEU A 205 -12.86 -8.75 2.22
N LYS A 206 -13.17 -8.06 3.33
CA LYS A 206 -14.35 -8.32 4.17
C LYS A 206 -15.62 -7.66 3.65
N ILE A 207 -15.53 -6.77 2.64
CA ILE A 207 -16.70 -6.11 2.04
C ILE A 207 -17.38 -7.12 1.10
N PRO A 208 -18.65 -7.52 1.35
CA PRO A 208 -19.33 -8.47 0.48
C PRO A 208 -19.58 -7.93 -0.93
N MET A 209 -19.76 -8.84 -1.88
CA MET A 209 -20.16 -8.50 -3.25
C MET A 209 -21.49 -7.72 -3.27
N GLY A 210 -21.59 -6.71 -4.12
CA GLY A 210 -22.79 -5.87 -4.25
C GLY A 210 -23.02 -4.92 -3.07
N LYS A 211 -22.15 -4.91 -2.05
CA LYS A 211 -22.19 -3.94 -0.95
C LYS A 211 -21.16 -2.85 -1.14
N LEU A 212 -21.53 -1.63 -0.75
CA LEU A 212 -20.66 -0.46 -0.80
C LEU A 212 -20.37 0.04 0.62
N VAL A 213 -19.17 0.57 0.83
CA VAL A 213 -18.75 1.22 2.08
C VAL A 213 -18.14 2.58 1.79
N THR A 214 -18.21 3.51 2.74
CA THR A 214 -17.54 4.81 2.58
C THR A 214 -16.11 4.76 3.11
N TYR A 215 -15.22 5.62 2.60
CA TYR A 215 -13.86 5.76 3.13
C TYR A 215 -13.84 5.97 4.65
N GLY A 216 -14.75 6.82 5.15
CA GLY A 216 -14.88 7.10 6.59
C GLY A 216 -15.38 5.90 7.40
N ASN A 217 -16.30 5.11 6.85
CA ASN A 217 -16.77 3.89 7.51
C ASN A 217 -15.68 2.81 7.55
N LEU A 218 -14.91 2.67 6.48
CA LEU A 218 -13.78 1.74 6.45
C LEU A 218 -12.70 2.16 7.47
N ALA A 219 -12.38 3.46 7.54
CA ALA A 219 -11.45 4.00 8.54
C ALA A 219 -11.93 3.75 9.98
N LYS A 220 -13.24 3.89 10.25
CA LYS A 220 -13.85 3.55 11.55
C LYS A 220 -13.75 2.06 11.87
N GLN A 221 -14.04 1.18 10.92
CA GLN A 221 -13.93 -0.28 11.10
C GLN A 221 -12.50 -0.71 11.43
N MET A 222 -11.51 0.00 10.88
CA MET A 222 -10.09 -0.19 11.19
C MET A 222 -9.64 0.48 12.50
N GLN A 223 -10.58 0.95 13.33
CA GLN A 223 -10.32 1.66 14.59
C GLN A 223 -9.46 2.91 14.44
N ASN A 224 -9.47 3.54 13.25
CA ASN A 224 -8.73 4.76 12.97
C ASN A 224 -9.62 5.78 12.23
N PRO A 225 -10.64 6.34 12.89
CA PRO A 225 -11.69 7.16 12.25
C PRO A 225 -11.16 8.40 11.51
N ASN A 226 -10.01 8.94 11.94
CA ASN A 226 -9.42 10.15 11.36
C ASN A 226 -8.52 9.86 10.15
N ALA A 227 -8.25 8.59 9.82
CA ALA A 227 -7.32 8.20 8.77
C ALA A 227 -7.96 8.06 7.37
N SER A 228 -9.11 8.69 7.11
CA SER A 228 -9.84 8.54 5.84
C SER A 228 -8.99 8.84 4.59
N ARG A 229 -8.12 9.85 4.64
CA ARG A 229 -7.20 10.20 3.53
C ARG A 229 -6.10 9.14 3.33
N ALA A 230 -5.51 8.67 4.42
CA ALA A 230 -4.49 7.62 4.38
C ALA A 230 -5.08 6.30 3.85
N VAL A 231 -6.29 5.95 4.29
CA VAL A 231 -7.07 4.82 3.77
C VAL A 231 -7.30 4.98 2.27
N GLY A 232 -7.71 6.16 1.80
CA GLY A 232 -7.87 6.44 0.37
C GLY A 232 -6.59 6.21 -0.45
N THR A 233 -5.44 6.62 0.07
CA THR A 233 -4.13 6.39 -0.56
C THR A 233 -3.81 4.91 -0.64
N ALA A 234 -3.93 4.18 0.47
CA ALA A 234 -3.70 2.75 0.52
C ALA A 234 -4.64 1.93 -0.38
N ILE A 235 -5.90 2.37 -0.54
CA ILE A 235 -6.85 1.79 -1.51
C ILE A 235 -6.35 1.98 -2.94
N GLY A 236 -5.83 3.17 -3.26
CA GLY A 236 -5.26 3.49 -4.57
C GLY A 236 -4.02 2.68 -4.92
N ASP A 237 -3.27 2.25 -3.90
CA ASP A 237 -2.07 1.41 -4.06
C ASP A 237 -2.38 -0.09 -4.19
N ASN A 238 -3.66 -0.48 -4.24
CA ASN A 238 -4.06 -1.88 -4.35
C ASN A 238 -3.37 -2.58 -5.55
N PRO A 239 -2.53 -3.60 -5.33
CA PRO A 239 -1.81 -4.27 -6.41
C PRO A 239 -2.63 -5.34 -7.13
N VAL A 240 -3.80 -5.73 -6.60
CA VAL A 240 -4.63 -6.83 -7.12
C VAL A 240 -6.06 -6.33 -7.36
N ALA A 241 -6.29 -5.81 -8.56
CA ALA A 241 -7.59 -5.33 -9.03
C ALA A 241 -8.67 -6.41 -8.87
N PHE A 242 -9.88 -5.98 -8.58
CA PHE A 242 -11.09 -6.81 -8.46
C PHE A 242 -11.10 -7.83 -7.31
N LEU A 243 -10.07 -8.68 -7.18
CA LEU A 243 -9.92 -9.62 -6.06
C LEU A 243 -9.86 -8.90 -4.72
N ILE A 244 -9.07 -7.83 -4.62
CA ILE A 244 -9.15 -6.89 -3.51
C ILE A 244 -10.16 -5.81 -3.94
N PRO A 245 -11.37 -5.76 -3.34
CA PRO A 245 -12.52 -5.04 -3.91
C PRO A 245 -12.51 -3.55 -3.56
N CYS A 246 -11.43 -2.87 -3.92
CA CYS A 246 -11.25 -1.42 -3.77
C CYS A 246 -12.34 -0.58 -4.49
N HIS A 247 -12.97 -1.12 -5.53
CA HIS A 247 -14.08 -0.48 -6.24
C HIS A 247 -15.34 -0.35 -5.36
N ARG A 248 -15.48 -1.14 -4.29
CA ARG A 248 -16.64 -1.08 -3.38
C ARG A 248 -16.57 0.09 -2.38
N VAL A 249 -15.48 0.87 -2.38
CA VAL A 249 -15.33 2.04 -1.50
C VAL A 249 -15.73 3.33 -2.22
N ILE A 250 -16.64 4.10 -1.64
CA ILE A 250 -17.20 5.34 -2.22
C ILE A 250 -17.09 6.53 -1.26
N GLN A 251 -17.40 7.73 -1.74
CA GLN A 251 -17.48 8.93 -0.91
C GLN A 251 -18.73 8.91 -0.01
N SER A 252 -18.68 9.63 1.10
CA SER A 252 -19.83 9.78 2.01
C SER A 252 -21.02 10.52 1.39
N SER A 253 -20.80 11.28 0.32
CA SER A 253 -21.85 11.93 -0.48
C SER A 253 -22.65 10.96 -1.35
N GLY A 254 -22.21 9.70 -1.47
CA GLY A 254 -22.75 8.74 -2.43
C GLY A 254 -22.07 8.78 -3.80
N ALA A 255 -21.20 9.77 -4.05
CA ALA A 255 -20.39 9.79 -5.27
C ALA A 255 -19.34 8.66 -5.23
N LEU A 256 -19.06 8.07 -6.39
CA LEU A 256 -18.13 6.93 -6.49
C LEU A 256 -16.68 7.31 -6.11
N GLY A 257 -16.26 8.56 -6.35
CA GLY A 257 -14.88 9.00 -6.12
C GLY A 257 -13.87 8.38 -7.09
N GLY A 258 -12.58 8.49 -6.78
CA GLY A 258 -11.50 8.00 -7.66
C GLY A 258 -11.40 6.48 -7.75
N TYR A 259 -10.78 6.01 -8.82
CA TYR A 259 -10.39 4.61 -9.02
C TYR A 259 -9.07 4.55 -9.77
N HIS A 260 -8.16 3.67 -9.33
CA HIS A 260 -6.82 3.54 -9.93
C HIS A 260 -6.90 3.22 -11.43
N TRP A 261 -7.86 2.37 -11.84
CA TRP A 261 -8.06 1.98 -13.24
C TRP A 261 -9.21 2.72 -13.93
N GLY A 262 -9.61 3.89 -13.44
CA GLY A 262 -10.62 4.75 -14.08
C GLY A 262 -12.07 4.55 -13.63
N LEU A 263 -12.83 5.64 -13.64
CA LEU A 263 -14.18 5.69 -13.07
C LEU A 263 -15.19 4.81 -13.82
N ASP A 264 -15.07 4.69 -15.13
CA ASP A 264 -15.98 3.87 -15.95
C ASP A 264 -15.90 2.40 -15.55
N ARG A 265 -14.69 1.86 -15.35
CA ARG A 265 -14.48 0.49 -14.87
C ARG A 265 -15.07 0.27 -13.48
N LYS A 266 -14.87 1.22 -12.56
CA LYS A 266 -15.48 1.17 -11.22
C LYS A 266 -17.00 1.11 -11.29
N THR A 267 -17.59 1.94 -12.14
CA THR A 267 -19.04 2.01 -12.34
C THR A 267 -19.58 0.70 -12.93
N ALA A 268 -18.91 0.17 -13.95
CA ALA A 268 -19.25 -1.10 -14.58
C ALA A 268 -19.18 -2.27 -13.58
N MET A 269 -18.13 -2.34 -12.74
CA MET A 269 -18.00 -3.38 -11.71
C MET A 269 -19.11 -3.31 -10.67
N ILE A 270 -19.41 -2.11 -10.15
CA ILE A 270 -20.48 -1.94 -9.16
C ILE A 270 -21.84 -2.33 -9.75
N GLY A 271 -22.14 -1.88 -10.97
CA GLY A 271 -23.38 -2.22 -11.67
C GLY A 271 -23.49 -3.72 -11.95
N TRP A 272 -22.39 -4.35 -12.37
CA TRP A 272 -22.33 -5.79 -12.60
C TRP A 272 -22.54 -6.60 -11.32
N GLU A 273 -21.91 -6.22 -10.20
CA GLU A 273 -22.12 -6.87 -8.91
C GLU A 273 -23.57 -6.72 -8.42
N ALA A 274 -24.15 -5.53 -8.56
CA ALA A 274 -25.54 -5.28 -8.19
C ALA A 274 -26.52 -6.15 -9.00
N ALA A 275 -26.33 -6.23 -10.33
CA ALA A 275 -27.16 -7.06 -11.20
C ALA A 275 -27.05 -8.55 -10.89
N LYS A 276 -25.90 -9.02 -10.38
CA LYS A 276 -25.71 -10.41 -9.98
C LYS A 276 -26.44 -10.76 -8.69
N MET A 277 -26.41 -9.87 -7.70
CA MET A 277 -27.16 -10.09 -6.47
C MET A 277 -28.67 -10.17 -6.73
N ASP A 278 -29.21 -9.33 -7.62
CA ASP A 278 -30.63 -9.34 -7.96
C ASP A 278 -31.11 -10.64 -8.64
N ILE A 279 -30.19 -11.40 -9.26
CA ILE A 279 -30.48 -12.69 -9.90
C ILE A 279 -30.49 -13.83 -8.87
N GLU A 280 -29.68 -13.76 -7.81
CA GLU A 280 -29.64 -14.80 -6.76
C GLU A 280 -30.84 -14.74 -5.79
N PHE A 281 -31.57 -13.63 -5.74
CA PHE A 281 -32.78 -13.46 -4.92
C PHE A 281 -34.11 -13.66 -5.67
N LYS A 282 -34.08 -14.05 -6.95
CA LYS A 282 -35.25 -14.45 -7.75
C LYS A 282 -35.28 -15.94 -7.97
#